data_AF-A0A554VM87-F1
#
_entry.id   AF-A0A554VM87-F1
#
_cell.length_a   1.000
_cell.length_b   1.000
_cell.length_c   1.000
_cell.angle_alpha   90.00
_cell.angle_beta   90.00
_cell.angle_gamma   90.00
#
_symmetry.space_group_name_H-M   'P 1'
#
loop_
_entity.id
_entity.type
_entity.pdbx_description
1 polymer ?
#
loop_
_entity_poly.entity_id
_entity_poly.type
_entity_poly.pdbx_seq_one_letter_code
_entity_poly.pdbx_strand_id
1 'polypeptide(L)'
;MDTFINTKIKQMIFLEQRIKEYKNNCGEDFRGILNKKCKLTGDELLEIENLAHLAHLHKNKLLSGALSTEFEDKIKNIKTQLSIDDLIDLLISTY
;
A
#
# COMPACT_ATOMS: atom_id res chain seq x y z
N MET A 1 -28.19 21.55 1.02
CA MET A 1 -28.02 20.63 2.15
C MET A 1 -26.97 19.60 1.74
N ASP A 2 -25.78 20.05 1.31
CA ASP A 2 -24.95 19.26 0.37
C ASP A 2 -23.43 19.38 0.60
N THR A 3 -22.99 19.81 1.78
CA THR A 3 -21.55 19.87 2.11
C THR A 3 -21.09 18.66 2.95
N PHE A 4 -22.02 18.00 3.65
CA PHE A 4 -21.71 16.90 4.56
C PHE A 4 -21.46 15.56 3.84
N ILE A 5 -22.12 15.34 2.69
CA ILE A 5 -21.95 14.10 1.90
C ILE A 5 -20.60 14.10 1.18
N ASN A 6 -20.17 15.25 0.63
CA ASN A 6 -18.84 15.40 0.02
C ASN A 6 -17.67 15.23 1.01
N THR A 7 -17.91 15.43 2.32
CA THR A 7 -16.87 15.31 3.34
C THR A 7 -16.77 13.89 3.91
N LYS A 8 -17.87 13.14 3.94
CA LYS A 8 -17.88 11.72 4.36
C LYS A 8 -17.46 10.74 3.26
N ILE A 9 -17.45 11.19 2.00
CA ILE A 9 -16.72 10.56 0.89
C ILE A 9 -15.30 11.16 0.83
N LYS A 10 -14.67 11.46 1.98
CA LYS A 10 -13.23 11.22 2.09
C LYS A 10 -13.08 9.71 1.97
N GLN A 11 -12.99 9.29 0.71
CA GLN A 11 -13.02 7.91 0.25
C GLN A 11 -12.17 7.07 1.20
N MET A 12 -12.70 5.94 1.67
CA MET A 12 -11.81 4.83 2.03
C MET A 12 -11.09 4.47 0.74
N ILE A 13 -9.95 5.11 0.50
CA ILE A 13 -9.09 4.79 -0.63
C ILE A 13 -8.52 3.43 -0.29
N PHE A 14 -9.00 2.41 -0.99
CA PHE A 14 -8.51 1.06 -0.80
C PHE A 14 -7.02 0.99 -1.16
N LEU A 15 -6.27 0.10 -0.50
CA LEU A 15 -4.82 0.02 -0.66
C LEU A 15 -4.40 -0.20 -2.12
N GLU A 16 -5.19 -0.89 -2.94
CA GLU A 16 -4.87 -1.13 -4.35
C GLU A 16 -4.83 0.18 -5.15
N GLN A 17 -5.70 1.15 -4.82
CA GLN A 17 -5.69 2.46 -5.47
C GLN A 17 -4.42 3.23 -5.11
N ARG A 18 -3.96 3.11 -3.85
CA ARG A 18 -2.70 3.72 -3.39
C ARG A 18 -1.49 3.04 -4.03
N ILE A 19 -1.48 1.72 -4.12
CA ILE A 19 -0.43 0.97 -4.84
C ILE A 19 -0.41 1.38 -6.33
N LYS A 20 -1.58 1.53 -6.96
CA LYS A 20 -1.66 1.98 -8.34
C LYS A 20 -1.13 3.41 -8.53
N GLU A 21 -1.42 4.31 -7.60
CA GLU A 21 -0.85 5.66 -7.57
C GLU A 21 0.67 5.60 -7.42
N TYR A 22 1.18 4.79 -6.49
CA TYR A 22 2.61 4.59 -6.26
C TYR A 22 3.33 4.20 -7.55
N LYS A 23 2.89 3.11 -8.20
CA LYS A 23 3.53 2.56 -9.41
C LYS A 23 3.50 3.51 -10.60
N ASN A 24 2.42 4.28 -10.78
CA ASN A 24 2.23 5.09 -11.97
C ASN A 24 2.76 6.51 -11.83
N ASN A 25 2.74 7.06 -10.61
CA ASN A 25 2.88 8.49 -10.38
C ASN A 25 3.94 8.87 -9.34
N CYS A 26 4.42 7.93 -8.50
CA CYS A 26 5.34 8.24 -7.40
C CYS A 26 6.78 7.75 -7.60
N GLY A 27 7.19 7.51 -8.85
CA GLY A 27 8.60 7.30 -9.16
C GLY A 27 9.44 8.53 -8.81
N GLU A 28 10.62 8.28 -8.23
CA GLU A 28 11.62 9.31 -7.94
C GLU A 28 12.52 9.53 -9.16
N ASP A 29 12.96 10.78 -9.36
CA ASP A 29 14.06 11.07 -10.27
C ASP A 29 15.42 10.73 -9.63
N PHE A 30 16.51 10.89 -10.39
CA PHE A 30 17.87 10.61 -9.93
C PHE A 30 18.33 11.46 -8.73
N ARG A 31 17.55 12.46 -8.31
CA ARG A 31 17.81 13.31 -7.15
C ARG A 31 16.96 12.93 -5.94
N GLY A 32 16.18 11.84 -6.04
CA GLY A 32 15.22 11.44 -5.00
C GLY A 32 14.00 12.37 -4.94
N ILE A 33 13.72 13.14 -6.00
CA ILE A 33 12.55 14.02 -6.03
C ILE A 33 11.38 13.23 -6.59
N LEU A 34 10.33 13.10 -5.78
CA LEU A 34 9.06 12.50 -6.20
C LEU A 34 8.46 13.28 -7.36
N ASN A 35 7.95 12.54 -8.33
CA ASN A 35 7.22 13.10 -9.45
C ASN A 35 6.03 13.95 -8.94
N LYS A 36 5.88 15.16 -9.48
CA LYS A 36 4.80 16.12 -9.12
C LYS A 36 3.39 15.56 -9.30
N LYS A 37 3.23 14.46 -10.04
CA LYS A 37 1.96 13.76 -10.22
C LYS A 37 1.59 12.87 -9.03
N CYS A 38 2.55 12.52 -8.17
CA CYS A 38 2.33 11.70 -6.99
C CYS A 38 1.37 12.39 -6.02
N LYS A 39 0.27 11.70 -5.70
CA LYS A 39 -0.73 12.17 -4.73
C LYS A 39 -0.60 11.55 -3.35
N LEU A 40 0.34 10.61 -3.18
CA LEU A 40 0.59 9.97 -1.89
C LEU A 40 1.41 10.89 -1.00
N THR A 41 1.08 10.90 0.28
CA THR A 41 1.92 11.52 1.31
C THR A 41 3.15 10.66 1.59
N GLY A 42 4.16 11.23 2.25
CA GLY A 42 5.37 10.49 2.64
C GLY A 42 5.06 9.26 3.51
N ASP A 43 4.14 9.39 4.46
CA ASP A 43 3.70 8.27 5.31
C ASP A 43 3.00 7.18 4.49
N GLU A 44 2.23 7.58 3.47
CA GLU A 44 1.54 6.63 2.61
C GLU A 44 2.49 5.86 1.69
N LEU A 45 3.57 6.50 1.22
CA LEU A 45 4.64 5.87 0.46
C LEU A 45 5.38 4.85 1.32
N LEU A 46 5.81 5.29 2.50
CA LEU A 46 6.53 4.45 3.46
C LEU A 46 5.69 3.23 3.89
N GLU A 47 4.38 3.40 4.06
CA GLU A 47 3.49 2.29 4.35
C GLU A 47 3.46 1.26 3.22
N ILE A 48 3.34 1.70 1.96
CA ILE A 48 3.32 0.81 0.79
C ILE A 48 4.65 0.07 0.66
N GLU A 49 5.78 0.76 0.80
CA GLU A 49 7.11 0.17 0.69
C GLU A 49 7.36 -0.88 1.78
N ASN A 50 6.97 -0.58 3.03
CA ASN A 50 7.08 -1.53 4.12
C ASN A 50 6.20 -2.77 3.87
N LEU A 51 4.96 -2.57 3.41
CA LEU A 51 4.06 -3.68 3.10
C LEU A 51 4.59 -4.53 1.94
N ALA A 52 5.13 -3.91 0.89
CA ALA A 52 5.75 -4.59 -0.24
C ALA A 52 6.97 -5.42 0.17
N HIS A 53 7.84 -4.83 1.00
CA HIS A 53 9.00 -5.53 1.54
C HIS A 53 8.61 -6.73 2.40
N LEU A 54 7.66 -6.56 3.33
CA LEU A 54 7.16 -7.65 4.16
C LEU A 54 6.47 -8.73 3.33
N ALA A 55 5.72 -8.36 2.29
CA ALA A 55 5.10 -9.31 1.38
C ALA A 55 6.14 -10.16 0.63
N HIS A 56 7.24 -9.54 0.17
CA HIS A 56 8.38 -10.25 -0.41
C HIS A 56 9.01 -11.23 0.59
N LEU A 57 9.28 -10.79 1.81
CA LEU A 57 9.84 -11.66 2.86
C LEU A 57 8.89 -12.81 3.22
N HIS A 58 7.58 -12.56 3.28
CA HIS A 58 6.57 -13.56 3.53
C HIS A 58 6.54 -14.63 2.43
N LYS A 59 6.48 -14.22 1.14
CA LYS A 59 6.45 -15.16 0.00
C LYS A 59 7.71 -16.01 -0.08
N ASN A 60 8.85 -15.47 0.31
CA ASN A 60 10.13 -16.19 0.37
C ASN A 60 10.32 -17.00 1.66
N LYS A 61 9.32 -17.07 2.55
CA LYS A 61 9.37 -17.77 3.85
C LYS A 61 10.50 -17.28 4.76
N LEU A 62 10.84 -16.00 4.65
CA LEU A 62 11.88 -15.34 5.45
C LEU A 62 11.30 -14.67 6.71
N LEU A 63 9.99 -14.42 6.74
CA LEU A 63 9.29 -14.03 7.98
C LEU A 63 8.98 -15.29 8.80
N SER A 64 9.32 -15.26 10.10
CA SER A 64 9.05 -16.35 11.02
C SER A 64 8.60 -15.84 12.40
N GLY A 65 7.91 -16.70 13.14
CA GLY A 65 7.41 -16.39 14.48
C GLY A 65 6.50 -15.16 14.50
N ALA A 66 6.74 -14.26 15.45
CA ALA A 66 5.91 -13.08 15.70
C ALA A 66 5.82 -12.13 14.49
N LEU A 67 6.88 -12.01 13.69
CA LEU A 67 6.90 -11.12 12.52
C LEU A 67 5.98 -11.60 11.40
N SER A 68 5.85 -12.92 11.23
CA SER A 68 4.90 -13.47 10.24
C SER A 68 3.46 -13.23 10.69
N THR A 69 3.17 -13.46 11.98
CA THR A 69 1.85 -13.21 12.57
C THR A 69 1.46 -11.75 12.47
N GLU A 70 2.37 -10.84 12.83
CA GLU A 70 2.12 -9.40 12.75
C GLU A 70 1.84 -8.94 11.32
N PHE A 71 2.60 -9.43 10.34
CA PHE A 71 2.34 -9.13 8.93
C PHE A 71 0.98 -9.66 8.48
N GLU A 72 0.66 -10.92 8.77
CA GLU A 72 -0.63 -11.51 8.40
C GLU A 72 -1.81 -10.78 9.05
N ASP A 73 -1.71 -10.43 10.32
CA ASP A 73 -2.74 -9.67 11.03
C ASP A 73 -2.90 -8.28 10.44
N LYS A 74 -1.79 -7.62 10.08
CA LYS A 74 -1.83 -6.33 9.40
C LYS A 74 -2.54 -6.44 8.06
N ILE A 75 -2.15 -7.40 7.22
CA ILE A 75 -2.73 -7.62 5.89
C ILE A 75 -4.22 -7.99 5.97
N LYS A 76 -4.63 -8.86 6.91
CA LYS A 76 -6.04 -9.25 7.11
C LYS A 76 -6.93 -8.07 7.54
N ASN A 77 -6.35 -7.08 8.21
CA ASN A 77 -7.07 -5.89 8.67
C ASN A 77 -7.06 -4.72 7.66
N ILE A 78 -6.33 -4.86 6.55
CA ILE A 78 -6.34 -3.85 5.49
C ILE A 78 -7.70 -3.87 4.79
N LYS A 79 -8.25 -2.67 4.58
CA LYS A 79 -9.43 -2.52 3.74
C LYS A 79 -9.02 -2.68 2.29
N THR A 80 -9.44 -3.79 1.70
CA THR A 80 -9.16 -4.21 0.32
C THR A 80 -10.41 -4.84 -0.27
N GLN A 81 -10.55 -4.75 -1.59
CA GLN A 81 -11.54 -5.52 -2.35
C GLN A 81 -10.96 -6.82 -2.92
N LEU A 82 -9.64 -6.98 -2.84
CA LEU A 82 -8.93 -8.16 -3.29
C LEU A 82 -8.98 -9.28 -2.25
N SER A 83 -8.75 -10.51 -2.72
CA SER A 83 -8.36 -11.58 -1.83
C SER A 83 -7.01 -11.24 -1.19
N ILE A 84 -6.70 -11.84 -0.03
CA ILE A 84 -5.42 -11.63 0.65
C ILE A 84 -4.25 -12.04 -0.26
N ASP A 85 -4.38 -13.15 -0.98
CA ASP A 85 -3.35 -13.63 -1.90
C ASP A 85 -3.12 -12.65 -3.06
N ASP A 86 -4.20 -12.14 -3.68
CA ASP A 86 -4.10 -11.14 -4.76
C ASP A 86 -3.50 -9.82 -4.25
N LEU A 87 -3.80 -9.42 -3.00
CA LEU A 87 -3.23 -8.22 -2.39
C LEU A 87 -1.73 -8.39 -2.16
N ILE A 88 -1.30 -9.56 -1.67
CA ILE A 88 0.12 -9.90 -1.48
C ILE A 88 0.84 -9.88 -2.84
N ASP A 89 0.27 -10.49 -3.87
CA ASP A 89 0.87 -10.47 -5.21
C ASP A 89 0.94 -9.06 -5.80
N LEU A 90 -0.07 -8.22 -5.56
CA LEU A 90 -0.05 -6.82 -5.95
C LEU A 90 1.06 -6.04 -5.25
N LEU A 91 1.23 -6.23 -3.93
CA LEU A 91 2.30 -5.61 -3.14
C LEU A 91 3.69 -6.05 -3.60
N ILE A 92 3.87 -7.34 -3.91
CA ILE A 92 5.15 -7.86 -4.41
C ILE A 92 5.50 -7.24 -5.75
N SER A 93 4.51 -6.93 -6.59
CA SER A 93 4.73 -6.31 -7.89
C SER A 93 5.22 -4.84 -7.85
N THR A 94 5.32 -4.23 -6.66
CA THR A 94 5.85 -2.87 -6.49
C THR A 94 7.34 -2.83 -6.20
N TYR A 95 7.99 -3.99 -6.02
CA TYR A 95 9.38 -4.14 -5.64
C TYR A 95 10.08 -5.09 -6.62
#